data_AF-A0A1Z5L2V0-F1
#
_entry.id   AF-A0A1Z5L2V0-F1
#
_cell.length_a   1.000
_cell.length_b   1.000
_cell.length_c   1.000
_cell.angle_alpha   90.00
_cell.angle_beta   90.00
_cell.angle_gamma   90.00
#
_symmetry.space_group_name_H-M   'P 1'
#
loop_
_entity.id
_entity.type
_entity.pdbx_description
1 polymer ?
#
loop_
_entity_poly.entity_id
_entity_poly.type
_entity_poly.pdbx_seq_one_letter_code
_entity_poly.pdbx_strand_id
1 'polypeptide(L)'
;MSQNNMTLFYLPGTASLLEELDKKLLVFLRDGRTLIGYLRSIDQFANLVLHRTIERIHVGKQYGDIPRGIFIVRGENVVLLGEIDEERERAVDLEEVSVEDILVTGLSS
;
A
#
# COMPACT_ATOMS: atom_id res chain seq x y z
N MET A 1 -38.91 -17.78 4.89
CA MET A 1 -38.09 -16.60 5.24
C MET A 1 -36.70 -16.86 4.69
N SER A 2 -36.29 -16.05 3.72
CA SER A 2 -35.09 -16.27 2.89
C SER A 2 -33.81 -16.20 3.72
N GLN A 3 -33.05 -17.29 3.76
CA GLN A 3 -31.61 -17.21 4.03
C GLN A 3 -30.91 -16.96 2.69
N ASN A 4 -30.76 -15.68 2.33
CA ASN A 4 -29.84 -15.28 1.27
C ASN A 4 -28.41 -15.39 1.83
N ASN A 5 -27.87 -16.61 1.81
CA ASN A 5 -26.45 -16.83 1.97
C ASN A 5 -25.79 -16.47 0.63
N MET A 6 -25.46 -15.19 0.44
CA MET A 6 -24.70 -14.75 -0.71
C MET A 6 -23.28 -15.31 -0.54
N THR A 7 -22.98 -16.41 -1.22
CA THR A 7 -21.62 -16.94 -1.34
C THR A 7 -20.73 -15.80 -1.82
N LEU A 8 -19.73 -15.43 -1.03
CA LEU A 8 -18.66 -14.54 -1.44
C LEU A 8 -18.02 -15.18 -2.67
N PHE A 9 -18.28 -14.63 -3.85
CA PHE A 9 -17.75 -15.15 -5.11
C PHE A 9 -16.23 -14.93 -5.07
N TYR A 10 -15.44 -16.00 -4.97
CA TYR A 10 -14.00 -15.90 -5.13
C TYR A 10 -13.69 -15.36 -6.54
N LEU A 11 -13.21 -14.13 -6.60
CA LEU A 11 -12.80 -13.50 -7.84
C LEU A 11 -11.35 -13.89 -8.15
N PRO A 12 -11.07 -14.61 -9.26
CA PRO A 12 -9.71 -15.06 -9.55
C PRO A 12 -8.84 -13.93 -10.12
N GLY A 13 -7.54 -14.00 -9.84
CA GLY A 13 -6.54 -13.10 -10.40
C GLY A 13 -6.81 -11.64 -10.03
N THR A 14 -6.65 -10.72 -10.98
CA THR A 14 -6.83 -9.27 -10.76
C THR A 14 -8.24 -8.90 -10.29
N ALA A 15 -9.26 -9.73 -10.56
CA ALA A 15 -10.61 -9.45 -10.11
C ALA A 15 -10.75 -9.45 -8.58
N SER A 16 -9.88 -10.15 -7.85
CA SER A 16 -9.86 -10.09 -6.37
C SER A 16 -9.54 -8.68 -5.85
N LEU A 17 -8.79 -7.87 -6.61
CA LEU A 17 -8.46 -6.50 -6.23
C LEU A 17 -9.69 -5.59 -6.20
N LEU A 18 -10.81 -6.00 -6.78
CA LEU A 18 -12.06 -5.24 -6.70
C LEU A 18 -12.56 -5.14 -5.25
N GLU A 19 -12.31 -6.17 -4.44
CA GLU A 19 -12.64 -6.19 -3.01
C GLU A 19 -11.76 -5.21 -2.20
N GLU A 20 -10.66 -4.76 -2.79
CA GLU A 20 -9.69 -3.86 -2.15
C GLU A 20 -9.94 -2.37 -2.46
N LEU A 21 -10.97 -2.05 -3.26
CA LEU A 21 -11.34 -0.67 -3.56
C LEU A 21 -11.71 0.11 -2.28
N ASP A 22 -11.32 1.38 -2.28
CA ASP A 22 -11.49 2.36 -1.20
C ASP A 22 -10.80 2.02 0.14
N LYS A 23 -10.11 0.89 0.22
CA LYS A 23 -9.27 0.52 1.37
C LYS A 23 -7.90 1.18 1.31
N LYS A 24 -7.27 1.30 2.48
CA LYS A 24 -5.89 1.77 2.64
C LYS A 24 -4.93 0.61 2.46
N LEU A 25 -4.12 0.65 1.42
CA LEU A 25 -3.23 -0.44 1.05
C LEU A 25 -1.78 -0.02 1.20
N LEU A 26 -0.94 -0.98 1.60
CA LEU A 26 0.49 -0.96 1.36
C LEU A 26 0.74 -1.63 0.01
N VAL A 27 1.53 -0.99 -0.85
CA VAL A 27 1.94 -1.50 -2.17
C VAL A 27 3.46 -1.51 -2.22
N PHE A 28 4.05 -2.69 -2.43
CA PHE A 28 5.50 -2.86 -2.56
C PHE A 28 5.86 -2.96 -4.05
N LEU A 29 6.81 -2.14 -4.47
CA LEU A 29 7.22 -2.01 -5.87
C LEU A 29 8.53 -2.74 -6.17
N ARG A 30 8.75 -3.05 -7.45
CA ARG A 30 9.94 -3.74 -7.95
C ARG A 30 11.25 -3.00 -7.68
N ASP A 31 11.20 -1.67 -7.59
CA ASP A 31 12.35 -0.81 -7.27
C ASP A 31 12.62 -0.72 -5.75
N GLY A 32 11.89 -1.48 -4.93
CA GLY A 32 12.05 -1.53 -3.48
C GLY A 32 11.27 -0.46 -2.72
N ARG A 33 10.52 0.41 -3.42
CA ARG A 33 9.72 1.45 -2.76
C ARG A 33 8.44 0.87 -2.16
N THR A 34 8.07 1.40 -1.00
CA THR A 34 6.80 1.10 -0.33
C THR A 34 5.88 2.31 -0.44
N LEU A 35 4.74 2.13 -1.10
CA LEU A 35 3.68 3.14 -1.16
C LEU A 35 2.55 2.76 -0.22
N ILE A 36 1.97 3.74 0.46
CA ILE A 36 0.79 3.56 1.29
C ILE A 36 -0.27 4.57 0.83
N GLY A 37 -1.47 4.12 0.50
CA GLY A 37 -2.54 5.02 0.05
C GLY A 37 -3.88 4.31 -0.12
N TYR A 38 -4.92 5.08 -0.46
CA TYR A 38 -6.26 4.53 -0.71
C TYR A 38 -6.40 4.11 -2.17
N LEU A 39 -6.75 2.85 -2.42
CA LEU A 39 -6.99 2.35 -3.77
C LEU A 39 -8.30 2.92 -4.32
N ARG A 40 -8.26 3.63 -5.45
CA ARG A 40 -9.45 4.27 -6.06
C ARG A 40 -9.86 3.66 -7.38
N SER A 41 -8.92 3.06 -8.09
CA SER A 41 -9.21 2.41 -9.36
C SER A 41 -8.16 1.35 -9.66
N ILE A 42 -8.61 0.33 -10.38
CA ILE A 42 -7.80 -0.75 -10.93
C ILE A 42 -8.24 -1.00 -12.36
N ASP A 43 -7.36 -1.57 -13.16
CA ASP A 43 -7.74 -2.22 -14.42
C ASP A 43 -7.37 -3.71 -14.42
N GLN A 44 -7.70 -4.40 -15.51
CA GLN A 44 -7.42 -5.84 -15.68
C GLN A 44 -5.92 -6.19 -15.67
N PHE A 45 -5.03 -5.21 -15.85
CA PHE A 45 -3.57 -5.38 -15.82
C PHE A 45 -2.97 -5.04 -14.46
N ALA A 46 -3.81 -4.80 -13.44
CA ALA A 46 -3.42 -4.37 -12.10
C ALA A 46 -2.70 -3.01 -12.08
N ASN A 47 -2.97 -2.12 -13.05
CA ASN A 47 -2.59 -0.72 -12.91
C ASN A 47 -3.42 -0.09 -11.78
N LEU A 48 -2.78 0.62 -10.86
CA LEU A 48 -3.41 1.13 -9.64
C LEU A 48 -3.48 2.65 -9.67
N VAL A 49 -4.62 3.21 -9.26
CA VAL A 49 -4.74 4.62 -8.90
C VAL A 49 -4.87 4.71 -7.38
N LEU A 50 -3.85 5.30 -6.74
CA LEU A 50 -3.82 5.54 -5.30
C LEU A 50 -4.10 7.02 -5.02
N HIS A 51 -4.84 7.29 -3.94
CA HIS A 51 -5.11 8.64 -3.43
C HIS A 51 -4.58 8.78 -2.00
N ARG A 52 -4.16 10.01 -1.64
CA ARG A 52 -3.47 10.34 -0.37
C ARG A 52 -2.27 9.41 -0.14
N THR A 53 -1.53 9.16 -1.22
CA THR A 53 -0.39 8.28 -1.20
C THR A 53 0.77 8.94 -0.47
N ILE A 54 1.40 8.17 0.40
CA ILE A 54 2.74 8.44 0.93
C ILE A 54 3.69 7.36 0.44
N GLU A 55 4.96 7.71 0.32
CA GLU A 55 6.04 6.75 0.13
C GLU A 55 6.79 6.62 1.45
N ARG A 56 6.84 5.40 1.97
CA ARG A 56 7.49 5.11 3.25
C ARG A 56 8.85 4.48 3.04
N ILE A 57 9.87 5.10 3.62
CA ILE A 57 11.24 4.58 3.66
C ILE A 57 11.45 3.98 5.05
N HIS A 58 11.98 2.76 5.13
CA HIS A 58 12.33 2.10 6.40
C HIS A 58 13.84 1.90 6.48
N VAL A 59 14.45 2.30 7.59
CA VAL A 59 15.87 2.08 7.87
C VAL A 59 16.02 1.62 9.32
N GLY A 60 16.36 0.34 9.52
CA GLY A 60 16.45 -0.25 10.86
C GLY A 60 15.12 -0.17 11.62
N LYS A 61 15.10 0.58 12.73
CA LYS A 61 13.90 0.84 13.55
C LYS A 61 13.21 2.17 13.22
N GLN A 62 13.65 2.87 12.19
CA GLN A 62 13.13 4.18 11.82
C GLN A 62 12.36 4.11 10.51
N TYR A 63 11.39 5.00 10.35
CA TYR A 63 10.71 5.22 9.08
C TYR A 63 10.45 6.70 8.82
N GLY A 64 10.30 7.07 7.55
CA GLY A 64 9.89 8.41 7.16
C GLY A 64 8.93 8.39 5.96
N ASP A 65 7.94 9.28 5.99
CA ASP A 65 6.85 9.34 5.02
C ASP A 65 6.97 10.56 4.10
N ILE A 66 7.05 10.31 2.80
CA ILE A 66 7.12 11.35 1.76
C ILE A 66 5.73 11.49 1.12
N PRO A 67 5.06 12.65 1.20
CA PRO A 67 3.75 12.84 0.59
C PRO A 67 3.86 12.82 -0.94
N ARG A 68 3.02 11.99 -1.59
CA ARG A 68 2.94 11.85 -3.06
C ARG A 68 1.59 12.29 -3.65
N GLY A 69 0.52 12.27 -2.86
CA GLY A 69 -0.80 12.76 -3.30
C GLY A 69 -1.58 11.72 -4.11
N ILE A 70 -1.84 12.00 -5.39
CA ILE A 70 -2.41 11.00 -6.33
C ILE A 70 -1.24 10.32 -7.04
N PHE A 71 -1.22 8.98 -7.02
CA PHE A 71 -0.14 8.21 -7.61
C PHE A 71 -0.70 7.11 -8.51
N ILE A 72 -0.18 7.01 -9.73
CA ILE A 72 -0.54 5.96 -10.68
C ILE A 72 0.61 4.96 -10.76
N VAL A 73 0.33 3.70 -10.46
CA VAL A 73 1.30 2.60 -10.51
C VAL A 73 0.98 1.71 -11.69
N ARG A 74 2.00 1.40 -12.49
CA ARG A 74 1.90 0.40 -13.56
C ARG A 74 1.96 -1.01 -12.97
N GLY A 75 1.04 -1.88 -13.37
CA GLY A 75 0.82 -3.20 -12.74
C GLY A 75 2.05 -4.11 -12.75
N GLU A 76 2.88 -4.05 -13.80
CA GLU A 76 4.12 -4.84 -13.87
C GLU A 76 5.19 -4.45 -12.84
N ASN A 77 5.06 -3.27 -12.24
CA ASN A 77 5.94 -2.78 -11.17
C ASN A 77 5.43 -3.17 -9.77
N VAL A 78 4.21 -3.68 -9.65
CA VAL A 78 3.64 -4.15 -8.39
C VAL A 78 4.21 -5.54 -8.07
N VAL A 79 4.81 -5.69 -6.89
CA VAL A 79 5.27 -6.99 -6.38
C VAL A 79 4.19 -7.61 -5.51
N LEU A 80 3.68 -6.84 -4.55
CA LEU A 80 2.57 -7.22 -3.69
C LEU A 80 1.79 -5.99 -3.23
N LEU A 81 0.58 -6.23 -2.77
CA LEU A 81 -0.24 -5.24 -2.07
C LEU A 81 -1.06 -5.93 -0.98
N GLY A 82 -1.41 -5.19 0.06
CA GLY A 82 -2.28 -5.67 1.13
C GLY A 82 -2.88 -4.54 1.93
N GLU A 83 -4.08 -4.77 2.46
CA GLU A 83 -4.75 -3.84 3.37
C GLU A 83 -3.92 -3.62 4.63
N ILE A 84 -3.82 -2.36 5.05
CA ILE A 84 -3.15 -1.98 6.30
C ILE A 84 -4.14 -2.06 7.45
N ASP A 85 -3.79 -2.86 8.45
CA ASP A 85 -4.44 -2.84 9.76
C ASP A 85 -3.84 -1.72 10.62
N GLU A 86 -4.60 -0.65 10.83
CA GLU A 86 -4.13 0.53 11.58
C GLU A 86 -3.88 0.26 13.07
N GLU A 87 -4.48 -0.78 13.66
CA GLU A 87 -4.20 -1.16 15.05
C GLU A 87 -2.84 -1.86 15.14
N ARG A 88 -2.56 -2.79 14.23
CA ARG A 88 -1.26 -3.47 14.16
C ARG A 88 -0.14 -2.52 13.81
N GLU A 89 -0.39 -1.60 12.89
CA GLU A 89 0.60 -0.60 12.48
C GLU A 89 1.05 0.27 13.66
N ARG A 90 0.12 0.70 14.50
CA ARG A 90 0.42 1.49 15.72
C ARG A 90 1.10 0.68 16.82
N ALA A 91 0.97 -0.64 16.79
CA ALA A 91 1.60 -1.51 17.77
C ALA A 91 3.07 -1.83 17.45
N VAL A 92 3.56 -1.48 16.25
CA VAL A 92 4.96 -1.69 15.87
C VAL A 92 5.86 -0.65 16.54
N ASP A 93 6.95 -1.11 17.14
CA ASP A 93 8.02 -0.29 17.75
C ASP A 93 8.92 0.33 16.66
N LEU A 94 8.36 1.23 15.85
CA LEU A 94 9.08 2.02 14.86
C LEU A 94 9.05 3.52 15.21
N GLU A 95 10.19 4.18 15.04
CA GLU A 95 10.35 5.62 15.24
C GLU A 95 10.12 6.37 13.92
N GLU A 96 9.17 7.31 13.91
CA GLU A 96 8.97 8.22 12.79
C GLU A 96 10.02 9.34 12.83
N VAL A 97 10.75 9.52 11.74
CA VAL A 97 11.76 10.58 11.57
C VAL A 97 11.45 11.45 10.36
N SER A 98 12.13 12.60 10.27
CA SER A 98 11.95 13.50 9.12
C SER A 98 12.40 12.86 7.81
N VAL A 99 11.89 13.39 6.69
CA VAL A 99 12.30 12.93 5.35
C VAL A 99 13.79 13.17 5.14
N GLU A 100 14.32 14.29 5.64
CA GLU A 100 15.74 14.61 5.57
C GLU A 100 16.56 13.57 6.33
N ASP A 101 16.16 13.23 7.55
CA ASP A 101 16.90 12.29 8.41
C ASP A 101 16.86 10.86 7.85
N ILE A 102 15.71 10.38 7.38
CA ILE A 102 15.60 9.02 6.84
C ILE A 102 16.43 8.84 5.56
N LEU A 103 16.50 9.87 4.72
CA LEU A 103 17.28 9.84 3.48
C LEU A 103 18.79 9.84 3.76
N VAL A 104 19.24 10.62 4.75
CA VAL A 104 20.65 10.60 5.18
C VAL A 104 21.02 9.24 5.76
N THR A 105 20.15 8.68 6.61
CA THR A 105 20.40 7.39 7.26
C THR A 105 20.51 6.27 6.23
N GLY A 106 19.61 6.23 5.23
CA GLY A 106 19.64 5.21 4.17
C GLY A 106 20.84 5.30 3.21
N LEU A 107 21.51 6.46 3.11
CA LEU A 107 22.74 6.62 2.32
C LEU A 107 24.00 6.19 3.10
N SER A 108 23.91 6.07 4.42
CA SER A 108 25.03 5.75 5.30
C SER A 108 25.15 4.25 5.65
N SER A 109 24.13 3.45 5.30
CA SER A 109 24.02 2.00 5.50
C SER A 109 24.35 1.22 4.25
#